data_AF-A0A1L6C312-F1
#
_entry.id   AF-A0A1L6C312-F1
#
_cell.length_a   1.000
_cell.length_b   1.000
_cell.length_c   1.000
_cell.angle_alpha   90.00
_cell.angle_beta   90.00
_cell.angle_gamma   90.00
#
_symmetry.space_group_name_H-M   'P 1'
#
loop_
_entity.id
_entity.type
_entity.pdbx_description
1 polymer ?
#
loop_
_entity_poly.entity_id
_entity_poly.type
_entity_poly.pdbx_seq_one_letter_code
_entity_poly.pdbx_strand_id
1 'polypeptide(L)'
;LALYKRTRDMAGAKEYLYGLRAFMPASLGAATPEPKNPVERGLIDLWARTCPAMSEHWRKRFSESTKALLEESIWELQNIQGDRVANPIEYIEMRRKVGGAPWSADLVEHAVGAEVPAAIAAKRPMRVLKDTFADGVHLRNDIFSYQREVENEGENADCILVLERFLGLDTQPAADLTNDILTSRLQQFENTALTEVPPLCDEFLLDPLQRIDVMKYVKGL
;
A
#
# COMPACT_ATOMS: atom_id res chain seq x y z
N LEU A 1 14.39 6.56 6.83
CA LEU A 1 13.82 7.68 6.04
C LEU A 1 14.04 9.05 6.68
N ALA A 2 13.69 9.25 7.96
CA ALA A 2 13.80 10.54 8.65
C ALA A 2 15.18 11.21 8.52
N LEU A 3 16.27 10.43 8.56
CA LEU A 3 17.63 10.94 8.33
C LEU A 3 17.77 11.62 6.96
N TYR A 4 17.31 10.96 5.89
CA TYR A 4 17.39 11.48 4.51
C TYR A 4 16.41 12.62 4.24
N LYS A 5 15.20 12.58 4.84
CA LYS A 5 14.25 13.71 4.79
C LYS A 5 14.88 14.97 5.41
N ARG A 6 15.54 14.83 6.56
CA ARG A 6 16.24 15.94 7.25
C ARG A 6 17.44 16.45 6.47
N THR A 7 18.27 15.57 5.89
CA THR A 7 19.47 15.97 5.14
C THR A 7 19.19 16.34 3.69
N ARG A 8 17.99 16.05 3.17
CA ARG A 8 17.61 16.20 1.76
C ARG A 8 18.52 15.43 0.79
N ASP A 9 19.12 14.34 1.25
CA ASP A 9 20.04 13.52 0.46
C ASP A 9 19.28 12.51 -0.42
N MET A 10 18.94 12.92 -1.64
CA MET A 10 18.25 12.09 -2.64
C MET A 10 19.10 10.92 -3.13
N ALA A 11 20.41 11.11 -3.26
CA ALA A 11 21.29 10.09 -3.81
C ALA A 11 21.45 8.94 -2.81
N GLY A 12 21.74 9.27 -1.54
CA GLY A 12 21.82 8.29 -0.47
C GLY A 12 20.49 7.61 -0.19
N ALA A 13 19.36 8.33 -0.27
CA ALA A 13 18.03 7.73 -0.14
C ALA A 13 17.76 6.69 -1.24
N LYS A 14 18.05 7.01 -2.50
CA LYS A 14 17.87 6.10 -3.63
C LYS A 14 18.75 4.87 -3.52
N GLU A 15 20.05 5.06 -3.23
CA GLU A 15 20.99 3.95 -3.06
C GLU A 15 20.53 3.01 -1.96
N TYR A 16 20.15 3.56 -0.80
CA TYR A 16 19.66 2.76 0.32
C TYR A 16 18.37 2.01 -0.01
N LEU A 17 17.33 2.71 -0.47
CA LEU A 17 16.01 2.11 -0.72
C LEU A 17 16.05 1.08 -1.86
N TYR A 18 16.82 1.33 -2.93
CA TYR A 18 16.99 0.34 -3.99
C TYR A 18 17.84 -0.84 -3.54
N GLY A 19 18.82 -0.62 -2.67
CA GLY A 19 19.61 -1.67 -2.03
C GLY A 19 18.76 -2.65 -1.21
N LEU A 20 17.68 -2.17 -0.57
CA LEU A 20 16.78 -3.03 0.22
C LEU A 20 16.16 -4.17 -0.61
N ARG A 21 16.00 -3.99 -1.93
CA ARG A 21 15.45 -5.02 -2.84
C ARG A 21 16.28 -6.30 -2.85
N ALA A 22 17.59 -6.21 -2.61
CA ALA A 22 18.48 -7.37 -2.58
C ALA A 22 18.18 -8.33 -1.42
N PHE A 23 17.46 -7.86 -0.39
CA PHE A 23 17.07 -8.66 0.78
C PHE A 23 15.70 -9.31 0.64
N MET A 24 15.02 -9.13 -0.50
CA MET A 24 13.65 -9.58 -0.75
C MET A 24 13.50 -10.26 -2.12
N PRO A 25 14.28 -11.32 -2.40
CA PRO A 25 14.26 -11.96 -3.71
C PRO A 25 12.93 -12.68 -3.95
N ALA A 26 12.38 -12.54 -5.16
CA ALA A 26 11.17 -13.25 -5.57
C ALA A 26 11.40 -14.77 -5.69
N SER A 27 12.61 -15.18 -6.08
CA SER A 27 13.01 -16.58 -6.20
C SER A 27 13.49 -17.14 -4.86
N LEU A 28 12.91 -18.27 -4.43
CA LEU A 28 13.39 -18.98 -3.24
C LEU A 28 14.84 -19.45 -3.43
N GLY A 29 15.63 -19.38 -2.36
CA GLY A 29 17.02 -19.83 -2.37
C GLY A 29 18.00 -18.86 -3.04
N ALA A 30 17.55 -17.71 -3.53
CA ALA A 30 18.45 -16.66 -3.98
C ALA A 30 19.29 -16.12 -2.81
N ALA A 31 20.57 -15.87 -3.05
CA ALA A 31 21.47 -15.32 -2.03
C ALA A 31 21.08 -13.89 -1.68
N THR A 32 20.97 -13.61 -0.38
CA THR A 32 20.83 -12.25 0.16
C THR A 32 22.21 -11.73 0.58
N PRO A 33 22.49 -10.43 0.43
CA PRO A 33 23.73 -9.84 0.97
C PRO A 33 23.83 -9.95 2.49
N GLU A 34 25.03 -9.73 3.03
CA GLU A 34 25.23 -9.60 4.48
C GLU A 34 24.56 -8.31 4.97
N PRO A 35 23.65 -8.37 5.97
CA PRO A 35 22.90 -7.20 6.41
C PRO A 35 23.76 -6.27 7.27
N LYS A 36 23.74 -4.97 6.94
CA LYS A 36 24.56 -3.92 7.57
C LYS A 36 23.82 -3.15 8.65
N ASN A 37 22.49 -3.24 8.71
CA ASN A 37 21.67 -2.50 9.67
C ASN A 37 20.43 -3.30 10.12
N PRO A 38 19.72 -2.87 11.18
CA PRO A 38 18.55 -3.57 11.69
C PRO A 38 17.40 -3.74 10.67
N VAL A 39 17.21 -2.79 9.75
CA VAL A 39 16.16 -2.86 8.73
C VAL A 39 16.45 -4.03 7.78
N GLU A 40 17.67 -4.12 7.26
CA GLU A 40 18.09 -5.22 6.38
C GLU A 40 17.99 -6.59 7.09
N ARG A 41 18.40 -6.68 8.36
CA ARG A 41 18.22 -7.92 9.16
C ARG A 41 16.74 -8.29 9.32
N GLY A 42 15.89 -7.31 9.61
CA GLY A 42 14.46 -7.52 9.75
C GLY A 42 13.82 -8.00 8.44
N LEU A 43 14.22 -7.43 7.30
CA LEU A 43 13.74 -7.88 6.00
C LEU A 43 14.12 -9.34 5.71
N ILE A 44 15.36 -9.75 6.00
CA ILE A 44 15.77 -11.16 5.84
C ILE A 44 14.90 -12.09 6.69
N ASP A 45 14.73 -11.79 7.98
CA ASP A 45 13.93 -12.64 8.89
C ASP A 45 12.46 -12.75 8.42
N LEU A 46 11.84 -11.61 8.15
CA LEU A 46 10.45 -11.55 7.72
C LEU A 46 10.24 -12.27 6.39
N TRP A 47 11.15 -12.09 5.42
CA TRP A 47 11.05 -12.72 4.11
C TRP A 47 11.20 -14.24 4.21
N ALA A 48 12.14 -14.73 5.02
CA ALA A 48 12.37 -16.15 5.25
C ALA A 48 11.18 -16.85 5.93
N ARG A 49 10.43 -16.13 6.77
CA ARG A 49 9.23 -16.65 7.46
C ARG A 49 7.95 -16.58 6.63
N THR A 50 7.93 -15.74 5.59
CA THR A 50 6.72 -15.46 4.80
C THR A 50 6.77 -16.17 3.45
N CYS A 51 7.81 -15.94 2.65
CA CYS A 51 7.84 -16.34 1.25
C CYS A 51 7.84 -17.86 1.00
N PRO A 52 8.51 -18.72 1.80
CA PRO A 52 8.49 -20.16 1.56
C PRO A 52 7.11 -20.81 1.68
N ALA A 53 6.17 -20.19 2.41
CA ALA A 53 4.82 -20.69 2.59
C ALA A 53 3.88 -20.32 1.42
N MET A 54 4.33 -19.46 0.49
CA MET A 54 3.48 -18.84 -0.53
C MET A 54 3.89 -19.25 -1.95
N SER A 55 2.92 -19.25 -2.87
CA SER A 55 3.13 -19.59 -4.28
C SER A 55 4.09 -18.63 -4.98
N GLU A 56 4.67 -19.05 -6.11
CA GLU A 56 5.50 -18.18 -6.94
C GLU A 56 4.72 -16.96 -7.46
N HIS A 57 3.44 -17.15 -7.80
CA HIS A 57 2.57 -16.06 -8.25
C HIS A 57 2.39 -15.02 -7.16
N TRP A 58 2.10 -15.45 -5.92
CA TRP A 58 1.99 -14.54 -4.79
C TRP A 58 3.31 -13.82 -4.53
N ARG A 59 4.45 -14.54 -4.51
CA ARG A 59 5.78 -13.96 -4.27
C ARG A 59 6.15 -12.88 -5.29
N LYS A 60 5.77 -13.06 -6.56
CA LYS A 60 5.96 -12.04 -7.60
C LYS A 60 5.15 -10.77 -7.28
N ARG A 61 3.84 -10.91 -6.97
CA ARG A 61 2.99 -9.77 -6.60
C ARG A 61 3.51 -9.05 -5.35
N PHE A 62 3.86 -9.81 -4.32
CA PHE A 62 4.35 -9.23 -3.07
C PHE A 62 5.69 -8.51 -3.25
N SER A 63 6.60 -9.07 -4.07
CA SER A 63 7.86 -8.41 -4.44
C SER A 63 7.62 -7.10 -5.21
N GLU A 64 6.64 -7.08 -6.13
CA GLU A 64 6.23 -5.86 -6.85
C GLU A 64 5.65 -4.79 -5.92
N SER A 65 4.71 -5.16 -5.04
CA SER A 65 4.15 -4.24 -4.03
C SER A 65 5.23 -3.69 -3.09
N THR A 66 6.17 -4.55 -2.69
CA THR A 66 7.29 -4.12 -1.84
C THR A 66 8.24 -3.20 -2.57
N LYS A 67 8.49 -3.45 -3.87
CA LYS A 67 9.27 -2.53 -4.71
C LYS A 67 8.60 -1.16 -4.79
N ALA A 68 7.28 -1.13 -4.96
CA ALA A 68 6.51 0.10 -5.05
C ALA A 68 6.50 0.87 -3.71
N LEU A 69 6.37 0.18 -2.57
CA LEU A 69 6.51 0.74 -1.23
C LEU A 69 7.82 1.53 -1.06
N LEU A 70 8.93 0.93 -1.49
CA LEU A 70 10.24 1.56 -1.41
C LEU A 70 10.38 2.78 -2.33
N GLU A 71 9.58 2.84 -3.41
CA GLU A 71 9.56 3.97 -4.34
C GLU A 71 8.73 5.16 -3.79
N GLU A 72 7.76 4.94 -2.89
CA GLU A 72 6.98 6.00 -2.21
C GLU A 72 7.86 7.05 -1.58
N SER A 73 8.82 6.56 -0.79
CA SER A 73 9.77 7.39 -0.05
C SER A 73 10.58 8.34 -0.95
N ILE A 74 10.78 8.00 -2.23
CA ILE A 74 11.49 8.85 -3.19
C ILE A 74 10.56 9.95 -3.70
N TRP A 75 9.30 9.61 -4.02
CA TRP A 75 8.31 10.58 -4.49
C TRP A 75 7.98 11.62 -3.41
N GLU A 76 7.77 11.19 -2.17
CA GLU A 76 7.59 12.08 -1.03
C GLU A 76 8.77 13.05 -0.87
N LEU A 77 10.00 12.53 -0.95
CA LEU A 77 11.20 13.35 -0.80
C LEU A 77 11.34 14.38 -1.93
N GLN A 78 10.93 14.05 -3.16
CA GLN A 78 10.89 14.99 -4.29
C GLN A 78 9.86 16.12 -4.07
N ASN A 79 8.68 15.79 -3.55
CA ASN A 79 7.64 16.79 -3.26
C ASN A 79 8.06 17.74 -2.13
N ILE A 80 8.64 17.21 -1.06
CA ILE A 80 9.17 18.01 0.05
C ILE A 80 10.29 18.96 -0.43
N GLN A 81 11.20 18.48 -1.29
CA GLN A 81 12.25 19.32 -1.85
C GLN A 81 11.70 20.43 -2.76
N GLY A 82 10.62 20.16 -3.49
CA GLY A 82 9.98 21.10 -4.41
C GLY A 82 8.94 22.02 -3.77
N ASP A 83 8.73 21.93 -2.45
CA ASP A 83 7.62 22.60 -1.73
C ASP A 83 6.27 22.43 -2.44
N ARG A 84 6.03 21.20 -2.93
CA ARG A 84 4.91 20.89 -3.80
C ARG A 84 3.94 19.95 -3.10
N VAL A 85 2.71 20.39 -2.92
CA VAL A 85 1.59 19.55 -2.50
C VAL A 85 0.92 18.96 -3.75
N ALA A 86 0.65 17.66 -3.73
CA ALA A 86 -0.04 16.97 -4.83
C ALA A 86 -1.49 17.48 -4.96
N ASN A 87 -2.08 17.39 -6.15
CA ASN A 87 -3.53 17.58 -6.28
C ASN A 87 -4.28 16.31 -5.81
N PRO A 88 -5.61 16.38 -5.54
CA PRO A 88 -6.35 15.24 -4.99
C PRO A 88 -6.28 13.95 -5.81
N ILE A 89 -6.26 14.05 -7.15
CA ILE A 89 -6.19 12.87 -8.03
C ILE A 89 -4.81 12.23 -7.94
N GLU A 90 -3.76 13.04 -8.08
CA GLU A 90 -2.38 12.57 -7.97
C GLU A 90 -2.10 11.96 -6.60
N TYR A 91 -2.61 12.58 -5.52
CA TYR A 91 -2.45 12.08 -4.16
C TYR A 91 -3.00 10.66 -4.00
N ILE A 92 -4.24 10.43 -4.42
CA ILE A 92 -4.88 9.12 -4.34
C ILE A 92 -4.18 8.09 -5.24
N GLU A 93 -3.84 8.45 -6.48
CA GLU A 93 -3.14 7.54 -7.38
C GLU A 93 -1.77 7.11 -6.83
N MET A 94 -1.04 8.05 -6.22
CA MET A 94 0.24 7.75 -5.60
C MET A 94 0.09 6.87 -4.36
N ARG A 95 -0.82 7.20 -3.44
CA ARG A 95 -1.10 6.34 -2.26
C ARG A 95 -1.52 4.92 -2.66
N ARG A 96 -2.31 4.75 -3.73
CA ARG A 96 -2.67 3.41 -4.26
C ARG A 96 -1.51 2.67 -4.91
N LYS A 97 -0.57 3.39 -5.52
CA LYS A 97 0.53 2.77 -6.27
C LYS A 97 1.71 2.42 -5.37
N VAL A 98 2.09 3.34 -4.49
CA VAL A 98 3.33 3.26 -3.73
C VAL A 98 3.09 3.20 -2.22
N GLY A 99 1.88 3.45 -1.73
CA GLY A 99 1.57 3.37 -0.30
C GLY A 99 1.69 1.97 0.30
N GLY A 100 1.71 1.91 1.63
CA GLY A 100 1.82 0.66 2.39
C GLY A 100 0.56 -0.22 2.42
N ALA A 101 -0.61 0.29 2.05
CA ALA A 101 -1.82 -0.50 2.10
C ALA A 101 -1.88 -1.62 1.03
N PRO A 102 -1.48 -1.39 -0.25
CA PRO A 102 -1.31 -2.47 -1.22
C PRO A 102 -0.40 -3.62 -0.76
N TRP A 103 0.70 -3.28 -0.08
CA TRP A 103 1.62 -4.24 0.52
C TRP A 103 0.97 -5.00 1.69
N SER A 104 0.23 -4.29 2.54
CA SER A 104 -0.51 -4.89 3.66
C SER A 104 -1.60 -5.85 3.18
N ALA A 105 -2.31 -5.49 2.10
CA ALA A 105 -3.31 -6.34 1.48
C ALA A 105 -2.68 -7.66 0.99
N ASP A 106 -1.49 -7.65 0.38
CA ASP A 106 -0.84 -8.89 -0.02
C ASP A 106 -0.46 -9.77 1.18
N LEU A 107 -0.04 -9.15 2.30
CA LEU A 107 0.24 -9.87 3.55
C LEU A 107 -1.00 -10.49 4.20
N VAL A 108 -2.20 -9.95 3.97
CA VAL A 108 -3.45 -10.54 4.47
C VAL A 108 -3.58 -11.99 3.96
N GLU A 109 -3.25 -12.26 2.69
CA GLU A 109 -3.30 -13.62 2.13
C GLU A 109 -2.45 -14.62 2.95
N HIS A 110 -1.25 -14.20 3.36
CA HIS A 110 -0.39 -14.99 4.24
C HIS A 110 -0.99 -15.11 5.66
N ALA A 111 -1.50 -14.01 6.22
CA ALA A 111 -2.06 -13.98 7.57
C ALA A 111 -3.32 -14.85 7.75
N VAL A 112 -4.17 -14.92 6.72
CA VAL A 112 -5.39 -15.75 6.73
C VAL A 112 -5.17 -17.16 6.17
N GLY A 113 -3.94 -17.46 5.71
CA GLY A 113 -3.59 -18.74 5.10
C GLY A 113 -4.42 -19.05 3.85
N ALA A 114 -4.64 -18.06 3.00
CA ALA A 114 -5.47 -18.15 1.81
C ALA A 114 -4.97 -17.22 0.70
N GLU A 115 -4.66 -17.79 -0.47
CA GLU A 115 -4.23 -17.02 -1.63
C GLU A 115 -5.39 -16.77 -2.60
N VAL A 116 -5.49 -15.53 -3.10
CA VAL A 116 -6.36 -15.18 -4.21
C VAL A 116 -5.86 -15.88 -5.49
N PRO A 117 -6.70 -16.69 -6.16
CA PRO A 117 -6.30 -17.39 -7.37
C PRO A 117 -5.75 -16.45 -8.44
N ALA A 118 -4.63 -16.83 -9.05
CA ALA A 118 -3.93 -16.02 -10.04
C ALA A 118 -4.83 -15.61 -11.24
N ALA A 119 -5.80 -16.46 -11.60
CA ALA A 119 -6.75 -16.20 -12.67
C ALA A 119 -7.63 -14.96 -12.44
N ILE A 120 -7.94 -14.64 -11.17
CA ILE A 120 -8.82 -13.53 -10.80
C ILE A 120 -8.10 -12.35 -10.16
N ALA A 121 -6.88 -12.53 -9.67
CA ALA A 121 -6.17 -11.52 -8.89
C ALA A 121 -5.98 -10.16 -9.60
N ALA A 122 -5.79 -10.17 -10.92
CA ALA A 122 -5.64 -8.96 -11.72
C ALA A 122 -6.97 -8.41 -12.28
N LYS A 123 -8.10 -9.06 -11.99
CA LYS A 123 -9.41 -8.68 -12.53
C LYS A 123 -9.95 -7.46 -11.81
N ARG A 124 -10.84 -6.74 -12.49
CA ARG A 124 -11.34 -5.44 -12.05
C ARG A 124 -11.94 -5.49 -10.64
N PRO A 125 -12.82 -6.44 -10.24
CA PRO A 125 -13.37 -6.44 -8.88
C PRO A 125 -12.28 -6.58 -7.81
N MET A 126 -11.28 -7.43 -8.03
CA MET A 126 -10.16 -7.58 -7.09
C MET A 126 -9.30 -6.32 -6.99
N ARG A 127 -9.08 -5.62 -8.11
CA ARG A 127 -8.38 -4.32 -8.12
C ARG A 127 -9.17 -3.25 -7.38
N VAL A 128 -10.48 -3.14 -7.63
CA VAL A 128 -11.36 -2.19 -6.94
C VAL A 128 -11.39 -2.46 -5.44
N LEU A 129 -11.46 -3.74 -5.03
CA LEU A 129 -11.42 -4.13 -3.63
C LEU A 129 -10.11 -3.69 -2.95
N LYS A 130 -8.96 -3.94 -3.60
CA LYS A 130 -7.65 -3.52 -3.09
C LYS A 130 -7.48 -2.00 -3.08
N ASP A 131 -7.95 -1.29 -4.10
CA ASP A 131 -7.88 0.16 -4.19
C ASP A 131 -8.75 0.84 -3.12
N THR A 132 -9.99 0.36 -2.92
CA THR A 132 -10.91 0.89 -1.90
C THR A 132 -10.42 0.62 -0.48
N PHE A 133 -9.86 -0.57 -0.22
CA PHE A 133 -9.15 -0.88 1.02
C PHE A 133 -7.98 0.10 1.25
N ALA A 134 -7.14 0.31 0.22
CA ALA A 134 -5.99 1.19 0.33
C ALA A 134 -6.39 2.64 0.66
N ASP A 135 -7.37 3.18 -0.07
CA ASP A 135 -7.88 4.51 0.21
C ASP A 135 -8.47 4.60 1.63
N GLY A 136 -9.22 3.59 2.07
CA GLY A 136 -9.83 3.56 3.39
C GLY A 136 -8.79 3.57 4.53
N VAL A 137 -7.69 2.85 4.35
CA VAL A 137 -6.56 2.83 5.30
C VAL A 137 -5.84 4.18 5.31
N HIS A 138 -5.48 4.71 4.13
CA HIS A 138 -4.70 5.95 4.03
C HIS A 138 -5.48 7.18 4.49
N LEU A 139 -6.72 7.36 4.02
CA LEU A 139 -7.54 8.52 4.41
C LEU A 139 -7.85 8.53 5.91
N ARG A 140 -8.06 7.35 6.51
CA ARG A 140 -8.21 7.23 7.95
C ARG A 140 -6.92 7.60 8.66
N ASN A 141 -5.77 7.12 8.18
CA ASN A 141 -4.48 7.47 8.76
C ASN A 141 -4.26 8.99 8.73
N ASP A 142 -4.46 9.65 7.59
CA ASP A 142 -4.30 11.10 7.42
C ASP A 142 -5.12 11.89 8.47
N ILE A 143 -6.40 11.53 8.66
CA ILE A 143 -7.25 12.18 9.69
C ILE A 143 -6.62 12.11 11.09
N PHE A 144 -6.01 10.98 11.46
CA PHE A 144 -5.43 10.78 12.78
C PHE A 144 -3.98 11.26 12.88
N SER A 145 -3.25 11.38 11.78
CA SER A 145 -1.84 11.77 11.77
C SER A 145 -1.60 13.22 11.40
N TYR A 146 -2.59 13.93 10.84
CA TYR A 146 -2.50 15.31 10.34
C TYR A 146 -1.66 16.23 11.24
N GLN A 147 -2.02 16.35 12.52
CA GLN A 147 -1.34 17.25 13.44
C GLN A 147 0.15 16.91 13.60
N ARG A 148 0.48 15.62 13.68
CA ARG A 148 1.87 15.18 13.78
C ARG A 148 2.60 15.45 12.47
N GLU A 149 2.04 14.98 11.37
CA GLU A 149 2.68 14.96 10.06
C GLU A 149 2.84 16.35 9.47
N VAL A 150 1.77 17.15 9.44
CA VAL A 150 1.76 18.47 8.81
C VAL A 150 2.35 19.54 9.72
N GLU A 151 1.94 19.62 10.98
CA GLU A 151 2.38 20.72 11.87
C GLU A 151 3.78 20.51 12.45
N ASN A 152 4.19 19.25 12.72
CA ASN A 152 5.45 18.97 13.39
C ASN A 152 6.54 18.39 12.47
N GLU A 153 6.18 17.47 11.58
CA GLU A 153 7.15 16.77 10.73
C GLU A 153 7.39 17.47 9.37
N GLY A 154 6.47 18.34 8.95
CA GLY A 154 6.52 18.99 7.64
C GLY A 154 6.27 18.03 6.48
N GLU A 155 5.55 16.93 6.75
CA GLU A 155 5.07 16.00 5.74
C GLU A 155 3.99 16.68 4.89
N ASN A 156 4.01 16.40 3.59
CA ASN A 156 3.07 17.00 2.64
C ASN A 156 2.19 15.98 1.91
N ALA A 157 2.34 14.69 2.22
CA ALA A 157 1.50 13.60 1.76
C ALA A 157 0.32 13.33 2.73
N ASP A 158 -0.59 14.30 2.88
CA ASP A 158 -1.81 14.17 3.70
C ASP A 158 -3.03 14.73 2.93
N CYS A 159 -4.14 13.99 2.90
CA CYS A 159 -5.32 14.38 2.14
C CYS A 159 -5.97 15.69 2.63
N ILE A 160 -5.96 15.95 3.93
CA ILE A 160 -6.51 17.18 4.51
C ILE A 160 -5.71 18.36 3.98
N LEU A 161 -4.37 18.30 4.06
CA LEU A 161 -3.50 19.35 3.51
C LEU A 161 -3.68 19.52 2.00
N VAL A 162 -3.82 18.41 1.26
CA VAL A 162 -4.09 18.44 -0.19
C VAL A 162 -5.38 19.20 -0.49
N LEU A 163 -6.46 18.95 0.27
CA LEU A 163 -7.75 19.62 0.07
C LEU A 163 -7.73 21.08 0.54
N GLU A 164 -7.06 21.40 1.65
CA GLU A 164 -6.82 22.77 2.09
C GLU A 164 -6.18 23.60 0.97
N ARG A 165 -5.10 23.07 0.37
CA ARG A 165 -4.34 23.78 -0.67
C ARG A 165 -5.07 23.84 -2.01
N PHE A 166 -5.71 22.76 -2.41
CA PHE A 166 -6.34 22.67 -3.72
C PHE A 166 -7.67 23.43 -3.79
N LEU A 167 -8.47 23.38 -2.73
CA LEU A 167 -9.80 24.00 -2.67
C LEU A 167 -9.83 25.31 -1.87
N GLY A 168 -8.75 25.66 -1.17
CA GLY A 168 -8.70 26.86 -0.33
C GLY A 168 -9.58 26.75 0.92
N LEU A 169 -9.66 25.54 1.49
CA LEU A 169 -10.48 25.26 2.68
C LEU A 169 -9.68 25.43 3.97
N ASP A 170 -10.38 25.79 5.04
CA ASP A 170 -9.86 25.63 6.40
C ASP A 170 -9.75 24.13 6.76
N THR A 171 -8.94 23.81 7.78
CA THR A 171 -8.62 22.43 8.18
C THR A 171 -9.86 21.60 8.49
N GLN A 172 -10.83 22.13 9.24
CA GLN A 172 -12.02 21.36 9.63
C GLN A 172 -12.89 20.96 8.42
N PRO A 173 -13.29 21.88 7.52
CA PRO A 173 -13.95 21.50 6.27
C PRO A 173 -13.16 20.52 5.40
N ALA A 174 -11.82 20.64 5.34
CA ALA A 174 -10.98 19.70 4.59
C ALA A 174 -10.97 18.30 5.25
N ALA A 175 -10.95 18.23 6.58
CA ALA A 175 -11.07 16.98 7.34
C ALA A 175 -12.44 16.32 7.16
N ASP A 176 -13.52 17.10 7.19
CA ASP A 176 -14.88 16.61 6.97
C ASP A 176 -15.01 16.01 5.55
N LEU A 177 -14.49 16.71 4.53
CA LEU A 177 -14.49 16.21 3.15
C LEU A 177 -13.61 14.96 2.99
N THR A 178 -12.48 14.89 3.68
CA THR A 178 -11.64 13.68 3.72
C THR A 178 -12.40 12.50 4.29
N ASN A 179 -13.17 12.72 5.37
CA ASN A 179 -14.01 11.70 5.98
C ASN A 179 -15.20 11.28 5.08
N ASP A 180 -15.77 12.19 4.31
CA ASP A 180 -16.81 11.87 3.31
C ASP A 180 -16.26 10.99 2.20
N ILE A 181 -15.06 11.30 1.69
CA ILE A 181 -14.37 10.47 0.70
C ILE A 181 -14.10 9.10 1.30
N LEU A 182 -13.50 9.02 2.50
CA LEU A 182 -13.26 7.77 3.24
C LEU A 182 -14.54 6.93 3.33
N THR A 183 -15.65 7.54 3.75
CA THR A 183 -16.95 6.87 3.88
C THR A 183 -17.42 6.30 2.54
N SER A 184 -17.30 7.07 1.45
CA SER A 184 -17.62 6.61 0.10
C SER A 184 -16.75 5.42 -0.35
N ARG A 185 -15.44 5.42 -0.03
CA ARG A 185 -14.55 4.30 -0.36
C ARG A 185 -14.95 3.02 0.37
N LEU A 186 -15.31 3.11 1.65
CA LEU A 186 -15.80 1.98 2.44
C LEU A 186 -17.10 1.41 1.87
N GLN A 187 -18.04 2.28 1.47
CA GLN A 187 -19.27 1.83 0.81
C GLN A 187 -18.99 1.10 -0.50
N GLN A 188 -18.02 1.57 -1.30
CA GLN A 188 -17.63 0.87 -2.51
C GLN A 188 -16.94 -0.47 -2.19
N PHE A 189 -16.07 -0.52 -1.18
CA PHE A 189 -15.44 -1.77 -0.74
C PHE A 189 -16.50 -2.83 -0.42
N GLU A 190 -17.47 -2.49 0.43
CA GLU A 190 -18.57 -3.38 0.82
C GLU A 190 -19.40 -3.83 -0.39
N ASN A 191 -19.75 -2.89 -1.28
CA ASN A 191 -20.49 -3.22 -2.50
C ASN A 191 -19.70 -4.19 -3.38
N THR A 192 -18.42 -3.93 -3.64
CA THR A 192 -17.58 -4.79 -4.48
C THR A 192 -17.40 -6.17 -3.84
N ALA A 193 -17.14 -6.23 -2.53
CA ALA A 193 -17.02 -7.47 -1.77
C ALA A 193 -18.28 -8.34 -1.86
N LEU A 194 -19.46 -7.73 -1.71
CA LEU A 194 -20.73 -8.46 -1.64
C LEU A 194 -21.38 -8.72 -3.00
N THR A 195 -21.11 -7.90 -4.01
CA THR A 195 -21.87 -7.92 -5.27
C THR A 195 -21.02 -8.16 -6.52
N GLU A 196 -19.72 -7.86 -6.48
CA GLU A 196 -18.85 -8.00 -7.67
C GLU A 196 -17.89 -9.19 -7.57
N VAL A 197 -17.37 -9.48 -6.37
CA VAL A 197 -16.46 -10.63 -6.17
C VAL A 197 -17.18 -11.98 -6.35
N PRO A 198 -18.39 -12.22 -5.83
CA PRO A 198 -19.03 -13.53 -6.01
C PRO A 198 -19.33 -13.87 -7.49
N PRO A 199 -19.89 -12.97 -8.32
CA PRO A 199 -20.05 -13.24 -9.75
C PRO A 199 -18.73 -13.44 -10.49
N LEU A 200 -17.64 -12.79 -10.06
CA LEU A 200 -16.31 -13.05 -10.61
C LEU A 200 -15.86 -14.49 -10.32
N CYS A 201 -16.15 -15.01 -9.13
CA CYS A 201 -15.87 -16.42 -8.81
C CYS A 201 -16.68 -17.38 -9.71
N ASP A 202 -17.91 -17.02 -10.07
CA ASP A 202 -18.75 -17.79 -11.00
C ASP A 202 -18.22 -17.73 -12.43
N GLU A 203 -17.87 -16.55 -12.94
CA GLU A 203 -17.31 -16.33 -14.27
C GLU A 203 -16.05 -17.18 -14.51
N PHE A 204 -15.19 -17.27 -13.50
CA PHE A 204 -13.93 -18.03 -13.56
C PHE A 204 -14.07 -19.48 -13.08
N LEU A 205 -15.31 -19.95 -12.82
CA LEU A 205 -15.62 -21.32 -12.41
C LEU A 205 -14.76 -21.80 -11.22
N LEU A 206 -14.53 -20.93 -10.23
CA LEU A 206 -13.72 -21.27 -9.07
C LEU A 206 -14.37 -22.39 -8.27
N ASP A 207 -13.54 -23.35 -7.86
CA ASP A 207 -13.97 -24.47 -7.02
C ASP A 207 -14.33 -24.01 -5.59
N PRO A 208 -14.98 -24.87 -4.77
CA PRO A 208 -15.38 -24.49 -3.42
C PRO A 208 -14.24 -24.04 -2.49
N LEU A 209 -13.04 -24.61 -2.63
CA LEU A 209 -11.88 -24.23 -1.81
C LEU A 209 -11.34 -22.87 -2.25
N GLN A 210 -11.20 -22.65 -3.56
CA GLN A 210 -10.79 -21.36 -4.10
C GLN A 210 -11.75 -20.23 -3.69
N ARG A 211 -13.06 -20.49 -3.67
CA ARG A 211 -14.06 -19.52 -3.19
C ARG A 211 -13.87 -19.20 -1.70
N ILE A 212 -13.63 -20.21 -0.87
CA ILE A 212 -13.35 -20.01 0.56
C ILE A 212 -12.10 -19.15 0.73
N ASP A 213 -11.05 -19.39 -0.05
CA ASP A 213 -9.81 -18.63 0.05
C ASP A 213 -10.00 -17.16 -0.34
N VAL A 214 -10.75 -16.88 -1.42
CA VAL A 214 -11.12 -15.50 -1.79
C VAL A 214 -11.95 -14.83 -0.69
N MET A 215 -12.92 -15.53 -0.08
CA MET A 215 -13.75 -14.95 0.98
C MET A 215 -12.96 -14.72 2.28
N LYS A 216 -12.00 -15.58 2.62
CA LYS A 216 -11.09 -15.35 3.75
C LYS A 216 -10.24 -14.11 3.53
N TYR A 217 -9.72 -13.92 2.31
CA TYR A 217 -8.99 -12.73 1.93
C TYR A 217 -9.87 -11.48 2.04
N VAL A 218 -11.06 -11.48 1.43
CA VAL A 218 -12.02 -10.36 1.49
C VAL A 218 -12.36 -9.98 2.92
N LYS A 219 -12.56 -10.96 3.81
CA LYS A 219 -12.83 -10.73 5.23
C LYS A 219 -11.61 -10.23 6.02
N GLY A 220 -10.41 -10.57 5.55
CA GLY A 220 -9.16 -10.19 6.20
C GLY A 220 -8.70 -8.77 5.87
N LEU A 221 -9.12 -8.25 4.71
CA LEU A 221 -9.07 -6.82 4.37
C LEU A 221 -10.04 -6.04 5.26
#